data_AF-A0A945V103-F1
#
_entry.id   AF-A0A945V103-F1
#
_cell.length_a   1.000
_cell.length_b   1.000
_cell.length_c   1.000
_cell.angle_alpha   90.00
_cell.angle_beta   90.00
_cell.angle_gamma   90.00
#
_symmetry.space_group_name_H-M   'P 1'
#
loop_
_entity.id
_entity.type
_entity.pdbx_description
1 polymer ?
#
loop_
_entity_poly.entity_id
_entity_poly.type
_entity_poly.pdbx_seq_one_letter_code
_entity_poly.pdbx_strand_id
1 'polypeptide(L)'
;MLSRVNKIYQNSTQEYLIEKKQQYSMYRRWEVDLKPMLMRNSRQVVQDDVRLKRIKDRAKGVKFGLTNNELSFRKRKEMEHILHNLELAAVAIQREIKNK
;
A
#
# COMPACT_ATOMS: atom_id res chain seq x y z
N MET A 1 -62.10 -11.54 6.21
CA MET A 1 -61.26 -10.35 6.53
C MET A 1 -59.76 -10.55 6.30
N LEU A 2 -59.26 -11.80 6.19
CA LEU A 2 -57.81 -12.09 6.04
C LEU A 2 -57.22 -11.79 4.65
N SER A 3 -58.04 -11.63 3.60
CA SER A 3 -57.54 -11.39 2.22
C SER A 3 -57.01 -9.97 1.99
N ARG A 4 -57.56 -8.96 2.69
CA ARG A 4 -57.09 -7.56 2.60
C ARG A 4 -55.74 -7.39 3.27
N VAL A 5 -55.54 -8.05 4.41
CA VAL A 5 -54.30 -8.00 5.18
C VAL A 5 -53.15 -8.62 4.38
N ASN A 6 -53.36 -9.79 3.76
CA ASN A 6 -52.34 -10.41 2.89
C ASN A 6 -51.97 -9.58 1.67
N LYS A 7 -52.92 -8.85 1.05
CA LYS A 7 -52.60 -7.94 -0.06
C LYS A 7 -51.73 -6.76 0.38
N ILE A 8 -51.96 -6.21 1.57
CA ILE A 8 -51.15 -5.09 2.10
C ILE A 8 -49.71 -5.56 2.35
N TYR A 9 -49.52 -6.75 2.93
CA TYR A 9 -48.18 -7.31 3.15
C TYR A 9 -47.45 -7.68 1.85
N GLN A 10 -48.17 -8.14 0.83
CA GLN A 10 -47.58 -8.43 -0.48
C GLN A 10 -47.19 -7.16 -1.25
N ASN A 11 -47.98 -6.09 -1.13
CA ASN A 11 -47.68 -4.82 -1.77
C ASN A 11 -46.50 -4.11 -1.08
N SER A 12 -46.43 -4.13 0.26
CA SER A 12 -45.32 -3.52 0.99
C SER A 12 -43.99 -4.24 0.75
N THR A 13 -44.01 -5.58 0.59
CA THR A 13 -42.81 -6.34 0.21
C THR A 13 -42.40 -6.08 -1.24
N GLN A 14 -43.34 -5.88 -2.17
CA GLN A 14 -43.02 -5.48 -3.54
C GLN A 14 -42.44 -4.07 -3.62
N GLU A 15 -43.00 -3.11 -2.90
CA GLU A 15 -42.50 -1.73 -2.82
C GLU A 15 -41.08 -1.68 -2.23
N TYR A 16 -40.82 -2.44 -1.16
CA TYR A 16 -39.49 -2.55 -0.56
C TYR A 16 -38.44 -3.14 -1.52
N LEU A 17 -38.83 -4.14 -2.32
CA LEU A 17 -37.95 -4.74 -3.33
C LEU A 17 -37.65 -3.77 -4.49
N ILE A 18 -38.62 -2.92 -4.86
CA ILE A 18 -38.45 -1.88 -5.89
C ILE A 18 -37.52 -0.78 -5.39
N GLU A 19 -37.71 -0.29 -4.17
CA GLU A 19 -36.80 0.69 -3.54
C GLU A 19 -35.37 0.15 -3.46
N LYS A 20 -35.17 -1.09 -2.99
CA LYS A 20 -33.84 -1.71 -2.99
C LYS A 20 -33.24 -1.82 -4.40
N LYS A 21 -34.01 -2.22 -5.41
CA LYS A 21 -33.54 -2.27 -6.81
C LYS A 21 -33.12 -0.89 -7.33
N GLN A 22 -33.85 0.17 -6.99
CA GLN A 22 -33.49 1.54 -7.36
C GLN A 22 -32.24 2.01 -6.60
N GLN A 23 -32.09 1.66 -5.32
CA GLN A 23 -30.90 1.94 -4.53
C GLN A 23 -29.67 1.25 -5.14
N TYR A 24 -29.75 -0.05 -5.48
CA TYR A 24 -28.69 -0.77 -6.18
C TYR A 24 -28.42 -0.24 -7.61
N SER A 25 -29.42 0.31 -8.29
CA SER A 25 -29.25 0.99 -9.59
C SER A 25 -28.47 2.30 -9.45
N MET A 26 -28.70 3.08 -8.40
CA MET A 26 -27.90 4.28 -8.10
C MET A 26 -26.46 3.93 -7.70
N TYR A 27 -26.24 2.84 -6.96
CA TYR A 27 -24.89 2.34 -6.68
C TYR A 27 -24.19 1.82 -7.95
N ARG A 28 -24.92 1.25 -8.91
CA ARG A 28 -24.37 0.83 -10.21
C ARG A 28 -24.02 1.97 -11.17
N ARG A 29 -24.64 3.16 -11.03
CA ARG A 29 -24.20 4.35 -11.79
C ARG A 29 -22.84 4.89 -11.34
N TRP A 30 -22.31 4.39 -10.23
CA TRP A 30 -20.91 4.53 -9.82
C TRP A 30 -20.16 3.20 -9.91
N GLU A 31 -20.52 2.31 -10.86
CA GLU A 31 -19.55 1.43 -11.49
C GLU A 31 -18.55 2.31 -12.25
N VAL A 32 -17.73 3.03 -11.50
CA VAL A 32 -16.37 3.30 -11.92
C VAL A 32 -15.83 1.90 -12.16
N ASP A 33 -15.58 1.58 -13.43
CA ASP A 33 -14.65 0.51 -13.79
C ASP A 33 -13.32 0.85 -13.12
N LEU A 34 -13.22 0.55 -11.83
CA LEU A 34 -11.99 0.22 -11.18
C LEU A 34 -11.61 -1.10 -11.82
N LYS A 35 -11.16 -1.04 -13.09
CA LYS A 35 -10.14 -1.95 -13.56
C LYS A 35 -9.19 -2.00 -12.38
N PRO A 36 -9.01 -3.16 -11.70
CA PRO A 36 -7.96 -3.24 -10.72
C PRO A 36 -6.76 -2.72 -11.48
N MET A 37 -6.22 -1.55 -11.09
CA MET A 37 -5.04 -1.03 -11.74
C MET A 37 -4.09 -2.20 -11.64
N LEU A 38 -3.85 -2.88 -12.77
CA LEU A 38 -3.04 -4.08 -12.82
C LEU A 38 -1.76 -3.64 -12.16
N MET A 39 -1.61 -4.10 -10.92
CA MET A 39 -0.69 -3.51 -9.99
C MET A 39 0.64 -3.47 -10.72
N ARG A 40 1.26 -2.28 -10.76
CA ARG A 40 2.58 -2.04 -11.35
C ARG A 40 3.70 -2.87 -10.68
N ASN A 41 3.36 -3.97 -10.02
CA ASN A 41 4.21 -4.81 -9.19
C ASN A 41 5.11 -5.73 -10.03
N SER A 42 4.80 -5.98 -11.31
CA SER A 42 5.67 -6.84 -12.14
C SER A 42 7.01 -6.19 -12.50
N ARG A 43 7.11 -4.84 -12.50
CA ARG A 43 8.37 -4.12 -12.74
C ARG A 43 9.15 -3.80 -11.46
N GLN A 44 8.53 -3.97 -10.29
CA GLN A 44 9.13 -3.58 -9.01
C GLN A 44 10.24 -4.56 -8.58
N VAL A 45 10.07 -5.85 -8.88
CA VAL A 45 11.02 -6.92 -8.52
C VAL A 45 12.40 -6.73 -9.17
N VAL A 46 12.45 -6.30 -10.43
CA VAL A 46 13.73 -6.09 -11.16
C VAL A 46 14.52 -4.90 -10.59
N GLN A 47 13.84 -3.96 -9.91
CA GLN A 47 14.50 -2.81 -9.31
C GLN A 47 14.97 -3.05 -7.87
N ASP A 48 14.46 -4.07 -7.18
CA ASP A 48 14.78 -4.29 -5.77
C ASP A 48 16.26 -4.64 -5.57
N ASP A 49 16.87 -5.42 -6.47
CA ASP A 49 18.32 -5.73 -6.44
C ASP A 49 19.18 -4.49 -6.71
N VAL A 50 18.81 -3.69 -7.72
CA VAL A 50 19.50 -2.44 -8.05
C VAL A 50 19.35 -1.43 -6.91
N ARG A 51 18.16 -1.36 -6.29
CA ARG A 51 17.87 -0.50 -5.14
C ARG A 51 18.68 -0.93 -3.92
N LEU A 52 18.74 -2.23 -3.65
CA LEU A 52 19.56 -2.82 -2.59
C LEU A 52 21.04 -2.46 -2.78
N LYS A 53 21.56 -2.61 -4.00
CA LYS A 53 22.93 -2.22 -4.34
C LYS A 53 23.19 -0.74 -4.04
N ARG A 54 22.31 0.16 -4.50
CA ARG A 54 22.45 1.62 -4.27
C ARG A 54 22.42 1.98 -2.79
N ILE A 55 21.56 1.34 -2.00
CA ILE A 55 21.48 1.59 -0.55
C ILE A 55 22.77 1.13 0.14
N LYS A 56 23.28 -0.06 -0.22
CA LYS A 56 24.56 -0.57 0.31
C LYS A 56 25.74 0.31 -0.08
N ASP A 57 25.81 0.76 -1.33
CA ASP A 57 26.86 1.67 -1.80
C ASP A 57 26.81 3.02 -1.06
N ARG A 58 25.61 3.55 -0.82
CA ARG A 58 25.41 4.79 -0.04
C ARG A 58 25.83 4.61 1.41
N ALA A 59 25.46 3.49 2.05
CA ALA A 59 25.88 3.16 3.40
C ALA A 59 27.41 3.06 3.51
N LYS A 60 28.07 2.44 2.52
CA LYS A 60 29.53 2.37 2.43
C LYS A 60 30.17 3.76 2.35
N GLY A 61 29.60 4.68 1.56
CA GLY A 61 30.05 6.06 1.47
C GLY A 61 29.91 6.83 2.80
N VAL A 62 28.78 6.66 3.51
CA VAL A 62 28.57 7.27 4.82
C VAL A 62 29.55 6.72 5.85
N LYS A 63 29.77 5.40 5.87
CA LYS A 63 30.75 4.75 6.75
C LYS A 63 32.17 5.25 6.49
N PHE A 64 32.55 5.41 5.22
CA PHE A 64 33.83 6.00 4.84
C PHE A 64 33.98 7.44 5.34
N GLY A 65 32.93 8.25 5.23
CA GLY A 65 32.92 9.62 5.77
C GLY A 65 33.04 9.66 7.29
N LEU A 66 32.42 8.71 8.00
CA LEU A 66 32.52 8.60 9.47
C LEU A 66 33.92 8.21 9.97
N THR A 67 34.66 7.43 9.19
CA THR A 67 36.01 6.95 9.55
C THR A 67 37.12 7.93 9.18
N ASN A 68 37.00 8.61 8.03
CA ASN A 68 38.12 9.36 7.45
C ASN A 68 38.02 10.88 7.59
N ASN A 69 36.86 11.41 7.98
CA ASN A 69 36.70 12.85 8.17
C ASN A 69 36.69 13.21 9.65
N GLU A 70 37.36 14.32 9.98
CA GLU A 70 37.13 15.00 11.25
C GLU A 70 35.76 15.67 11.22
N LEU A 71 34.85 15.14 12.03
CA LEU A 71 33.46 15.58 12.12
C LEU A 71 33.18 16.11 13.53
N SER A 72 32.44 17.21 13.60
CA SER A 72 31.88 17.65 14.89
C SER A 72 30.95 16.59 15.46
N PHE A 73 30.84 16.54 16.80
CA PHE A 73 30.03 15.54 17.50
C PHE A 73 28.59 15.44 16.95
N ARG A 74 27.95 16.60 16.72
CA ARG A 74 26.60 16.66 16.17
C ARG A 74 26.51 16.01 14.78
N LYS A 75 27.43 16.37 13.88
CA LYS A 75 27.44 15.87 12.50
C LYS A 75 27.75 14.38 12.45
N ARG A 76 28.63 13.90 13.33
CA ARG A 76 28.90 12.47 13.52
C ARG A 76 27.63 11.71 13.92
N LYS A 77 26.90 12.18 14.94
CA LYS A 77 25.66 11.55 15.41
C LYS A 77 24.57 11.51 14.32
N GLU A 78 24.44 12.59 13.54
CA GLU A 78 23.51 12.64 12.41
C GLU A 78 23.89 11.61 11.32
N MET A 79 25.17 11.51 10.98
CA MET A 79 25.67 10.54 10.00
C MET A 79 25.55 9.08 10.49
N GLU A 80 25.76 8.81 11.78
CA GLU A 80 25.54 7.49 12.38
C GLU A 80 24.06 7.07 12.30
N HIS A 81 23.14 8.00 12.57
CA HIS A 81 21.72 7.75 12.42
C HIS A 81 21.33 7.47 10.96
N ILE A 82 21.89 8.22 10.01
CA ILE A 82 21.69 7.97 8.58
C ILE A 82 22.23 6.59 8.20
N LEU A 83 23.42 6.22 8.67
CA LEU A 83 24.01 4.90 8.40
C LEU A 83 23.10 3.78 8.90
N HIS A 84 22.63 3.89 10.15
CA HIS A 84 21.75 2.90 10.76
C HIS A 84 20.46 2.71 9.96
N ASN A 85 19.83 3.81 9.53
CA ASN A 85 18.60 3.75 8.72
C ASN A 85 18.83 3.09 7.35
N LEU A 86 19.98 3.35 6.72
CA LEU A 86 20.34 2.70 5.45
C LEU A 86 20.58 1.20 5.63
N GLU A 87 21.20 0.79 6.73
CA GLU A 87 21.40 -0.63 7.06
C GLU A 87 20.07 -1.34 7.31
N LEU A 88 19.17 -0.74 8.08
CA LEU A 88 17.81 -1.27 8.30
C LEU A 88 17.03 -1.42 7.00
N ALA A 89 17.08 -0.39 6.13
CA ALA A 89 16.43 -0.44 4.82
C ALA A 89 17.01 -1.56 3.94
N ALA A 90 18.34 -1.74 3.93
CA ALA A 90 18.98 -2.81 3.19
C ALA A 90 18.55 -4.20 3.70
N VAL A 91 18.46 -4.39 5.03
CA VAL A 91 18.01 -5.64 5.64
C VAL A 91 16.54 -5.92 5.28
N ALA A 92 15.67 -4.92 5.36
CA ALA A 92 14.25 -5.07 5.01
C ALA A 92 14.08 -5.51 3.54
N ILE A 93 14.74 -4.83 2.61
CA ILE A 93 14.69 -5.16 1.18
C ILE A 93 15.28 -6.55 0.92
N GLN A 94 16.38 -6.90 1.57
CA GLN A 94 16.99 -8.22 1.43
C GLN A 94 16.08 -9.35 1.93
N ARG A 95 15.31 -9.11 3.00
CA ARG A 95 14.29 -10.05 3.47
C ARG A 95 13.13 -10.18 2.48
N GLU A 96 12.66 -9.07 1.92
CA GLU A 96 11.61 -9.08 0.89
C GLU A 96 12.05 -9.84 -0.37
N ILE A 97 13.29 -9.66 -0.83
CA ILE A 97 13.84 -10.38 -1.98
C ILE A 97 13.96 -11.88 -1.67
N LYS A 98 14.40 -12.26 -0.46
CA LYS A 98 14.58 -13.68 -0.09
C LYS A 98 13.26 -14.43 0.12
N ASN A 99 12.21 -13.72 0.54
CA ASN A 99 10.89 -14.31 0.80
C ASN A 99 9.96 -14.31 -0.43
N LYS A 100 10.41 -13.76 -1.56
CA LYS A 100 9.76 -13.87 -2.88
C LYS A 100 10.22 -15.15 -3.57
#